data_AF-A0A373CGL1-F1
#
_entry.id   AF-A0A373CGL1-F1
#
_cell.length_a   1.000
_cell.length_b   1.000
_cell.length_c   1.000
_cell.angle_alpha   90.00
_cell.angle_beta   90.00
_cell.angle_gamma   90.00
#
_symmetry.space_group_name_H-M   'P 1'
#
loop_
_entity.id
_entity.type
_entity.pdbx_description
1 polymer ?
#
loop_
_entity_poly.entity_id
_entity_poly.type
_entity_poly.pdbx_seq_one_letter_code
_entity_poly.pdbx_strand_id
1 'polypeptide(L)' 'MKKHCILWTVVITLIVSWFLFFPWSKQVLEDGGTIVYSSFTYKIYIWNSIGGKNTTEIYYFPSNFKYRSGTLN' A
#
# COMPACT_ATOMS: atom_id res chain seq x y z
N MET A 1 -9.39 -19.21 31.75
CA MET A 1 -9.70 -19.61 30.37
C MET A 1 -10.16 -18.43 29.49
N LYS A 2 -11.20 -17.68 29.86
CA LYS A 2 -11.74 -16.57 29.02
C LYS A 2 -10.75 -15.43 28.72
N LYS A 3 -9.93 -15.02 29.70
CA LYS A 3 -8.94 -13.92 29.54
C LYS A 3 -7.85 -14.24 28.50
N HIS A 4 -7.36 -15.48 28.47
CA HIS A 4 -6.41 -15.92 27.45
C HIS A 4 -7.03 -15.93 26.06
N CYS A 5 -8.29 -16.34 25.94
CA CYS A 5 -9.00 -16.34 24.67
C CYS A 5 -9.15 -14.91 24.10
N ILE A 6 -9.56 -13.95 24.94
CA ILE A 6 -9.65 -12.53 24.55
C ILE A 6 -8.28 -11.98 24.15
N LEU A 7 -7.23 -12.28 24.92
CA LEU A 7 -5.88 -11.83 24.61
C LEU A 7 -5.42 -12.35 23.24
N TRP A 8 -5.64 -13.63 22.95
CA TRP A 8 -5.31 -14.22 21.65
C TRP A 8 -6.12 -13.60 20.51
N THR A 9 -7.41 -13.35 20.70
CA THR A 9 -8.23 -12.66 19.70
C THR A 9 -7.66 -11.28 19.39
N VAL A 10 -7.34 -10.48 20.41
CA VAL A 10 -6.75 -9.14 20.22
C VAL A 10 -5.43 -9.22 19.45
N VAL A 11 -4.55 -10.15 19.82
CA VAL A 11 -3.26 -10.36 19.13
C VAL A 11 -3.47 -10.71 17.66
N ILE A 12 -4.37 -11.64 17.36
CA ILE A 12 -4.68 -12.04 15.98
C ILE A 12 -5.27 -10.87 15.20
N THR A 13 -6.21 -10.12 15.78
CA THR A 13 -6.81 -8.96 15.12
C THR A 13 -5.77 -7.89 14.82
N LEU A 14 -4.81 -7.65 15.71
CA LEU A 14 -3.71 -6.71 15.46
C LEU A 14 -2.80 -7.18 14.31
N ILE A 15 -2.44 -8.47 14.28
CA ILE A 15 -1.63 -9.04 13.19
C ILE A 15 -2.37 -8.90 11.85
N VAL A 16 -3.65 -9.27 11.80
CA VAL A 16 -4.46 -9.16 10.59
C VAL A 16 -4.59 -7.70 10.16
N SER A 17 -4.84 -6.78 11.09
CA SER A 17 -4.96 -5.35 10.79
C SER A 17 -3.65 -4.79 10.23
N TRP A 18 -2.52 -5.19 10.81
CA TRP A 18 -1.20 -4.87 10.29
C TRP A 18 -1.04 -5.37 8.84
N PHE A 19 -1.43 -6.62 8.54
CA PHE A 19 -1.44 -7.17 7.16
C PHE A 19 -2.34 -6.42 6.19
N LEU A 20 -3.50 -5.96 6.65
CA LEU A 20 -4.45 -5.28 5.79
C LEU A 20 -4.07 -3.83 5.48
N PHE A 21 -3.45 -3.12 6.42
CA PHE A 21 -3.29 -1.66 6.34
C PHE A 21 -1.84 -1.17 6.31
N PHE A 22 -0.88 -1.93 6.82
CA PHE A 22 0.51 -1.49 6.78
C PHE A 22 1.05 -1.56 5.35
N PRO A 23 1.78 -0.54 4.84
CA PRO A 23 2.36 -0.58 3.50
C PRO A 23 3.61 -1.48 3.50
N TRP A 24 3.40 -2.75 3.16
CA TRP A 24 4.41 -3.80 3.12
C TRP A 24 5.48 -3.62 2.05
N SER A 25 5.12 -3.00 0.94
CA SER A 25 6.03 -2.80 -0.19
C SER A 25 6.19 -1.33 -0.45
N LYS A 26 7.44 -0.87 -0.47
CA LYS A 26 7.85 0.42 -1.01
C LYS A 26 8.75 0.15 -2.20
N GLN A 27 8.37 0.68 -3.36
CA GLN A 27 9.16 0.59 -4.59
C GLN A 27 9.43 2.00 -5.09
N VAL A 28 10.63 2.23 -5.62
CA VAL A 28 10.99 3.48 -6.29
C VAL A 28 11.22 3.11 -7.76
N LEU A 29 10.46 3.71 -8.66
CA LEU A 29 10.58 3.45 -10.10
C LEU A 29 11.71 4.29 -10.68
N GLU A 30 12.38 3.73 -11.68
CA GLU A 30 13.52 4.33 -12.38
C GLU A 30 13.13 5.55 -13.23
N ASP A 31 11.82 5.79 -13.43
CA ASP A 31 11.24 6.86 -14.24
C ASP A 31 11.37 8.29 -13.66
N GLY A 32 12.35 8.53 -12.78
CA GLY A 32 12.62 9.85 -12.20
C GLY A 32 12.16 10.05 -10.76
N GLY A 33 11.92 8.97 -10.01
CA GLY A 33 11.68 9.02 -8.57
C GLY A 33 10.23 8.82 -8.12
N THR A 34 9.38 8.22 -8.97
CA THR A 34 8.04 7.79 -8.59
C THR A 34 8.12 6.75 -7.47
N ILE A 35 7.37 6.95 -6.39
CA ILE A 35 7.35 6.03 -5.23
C ILE A 35 6.00 5.33 -5.19
N VAL A 36 6.02 4.01 -5.06
CA VAL A 36 4.83 3.18 -4.91
C VAL A 36 4.82 2.56 -3.53
N TYR A 37 3.75 2.82 -2.78
CA TYR A 37 3.45 2.13 -1.52
C TYR A 37 2.33 1.13 -1.77
N SER A 38 2.51 -0.12 -1.35
CA SER A 38 1.48 -1.15 -1.49
C SER A 38 1.19 -1.81 -0.16
N SER A 39 -0.09 -1.96 0.14
CA SER A 39 -0.64 -2.84 1.16
C SER A 39 -1.59 -3.85 0.51
N PHE A 40 -2.26 -4.69 1.31
CA PHE A 40 -3.28 -5.60 0.81
C PHE A 40 -4.54 -4.84 0.35
N THR A 41 -4.94 -3.81 1.10
CA THR A 41 -6.19 -3.08 0.84
C THR A 41 -6.03 -1.87 -0.08
N TYR A 42 -4.79 -1.41 -0.32
CA TYR A 42 -4.55 -0.25 -1.16
C TYR A 42 -3.17 -0.28 -1.84
N LYS A 43 -3.01 0.56 -2.86
CA LYS A 43 -1.73 0.90 -3.47
C LYS A 43 -1.71 2.39 -3.81
N ILE A 44 -0.67 3.09 -3.39
CA ILE A 44 -0.47 4.53 -3.58
C ILE A 44 0.67 4.72 -4.58
N TYR A 45 0.44 5.53 -5.60
CA TYR A 45 1.46 6.00 -6.52
C TYR A 45 1.73 7.47 -6.24
N ILE A 46 2.96 7.80 -5.93
CA ILE A 46 3.44 9.17 -5.79
C ILE A 46 4.33 9.42 -7.00
N TRP A 47 3.75 10.06 -8.01
CA TRP A 47 4.46 10.39 -9.24
C TRP A 47 5.34 11.59 -9.00
N ASN A 48 6.64 11.41 -9.19
CA ASN A 48 7.61 12.49 -9.14
C ASN A 48 8.12 12.71 -10.56
N SER A 49 7.47 13.62 -11.29
CA SER A 49 7.93 13.99 -12.63
C SER A 49 9.02 15.04 -12.49
N ILE A 50 10.15 14.82 -13.18
CA ILE A 50 11.29 15.75 -13.28
C ILE A 50 10.88 17.14 -13.87
N GLY A 51 9.62 17.33 -14.28
CA GLY A 51 9.05 18.59 -14.79
C GLY A 51 8.05 19.33 -13.89
N GLY A 52 7.86 18.93 -12.63
CA GLY A 52 7.18 19.79 -11.63
C GLY A 52 5.69 19.57 -11.38
N LYS A 53 5.12 18.41 -11.76
CA LYS A 53 3.79 18.00 -11.30
C LYS A 53 3.89 16.73 -10.46
N ASN A 54 3.84 16.91 -9.14
CA ASN A 54 3.72 15.80 -8.19
C ASN A 54 2.25 15.46 -8.07
N THR A 55 1.86 14.28 -8.58
CA THR A 55 0.50 13.78 -8.42
C THR A 55 0.50 12.51 -7.58
N THR A 56 -0.50 12.41 -6.71
CA THR A 56 -0.68 11.24 -5.84
C THR A 56 -1.98 10.57 -6.22
N GLU A 57 -1.89 9.27 -6.50
CA GLU A 57 -3.05 8.45 -6.82
C GLU A 57 -3.16 7.30 -5.83
N ILE A 58 -4.39 6.99 -5.42
CA ILE A 58 -4.68 5.91 -4.49
C ILE A 58 -5.65 4.94 -5.15
N TYR A 59 -5.29 3.66 -5.14
CA TYR A 59 -6.09 2.56 -5.63
C TYR A 59 -6.48 1.68 -4.45
N TYR A 60 -7.78 1.44 -4.27
CA TYR A 60 -8.29 0.56 -3.24
C TYR A 60 -8.53 -0.86 -3.77
N PHE A 61 -8.61 -1.83 -2.87
CA PHE A 61 -9.01 -3.20 -3.18
C PHE A 61 -10.36 -3.25 -3.91
N PRO A 62 -10.51 -4.09 -4.96
CA PRO A 62 -9.51 -5.00 -5.54
C PRO A 62 -8.67 -4.37 -6.65
N SER A 63 -8.91 -3.11 -7.00
CA SER A 63 -8.25 -2.42 -8.12
C SER A 63 -6.75 -2.22 -7.91
N ASN A 64 -6.27 -2.24 -6.66
CA ASN A 64 -4.85 -2.15 -6.31
C ASN A 64 -3.98 -3.31 -6.85
N PHE A 65 -4.56 -4.46 -7.18
CA PHE A 65 -3.83 -5.58 -7.78
C PHE A 65 -3.54 -5.42 -9.27
N LYS A 66 -4.21 -4.48 -9.94
CA LYS A 66 -3.96 -4.23 -11.36
C LYS A 66 -2.55 -3.66 -11.53
N TYR A 67 -1.78 -4.24 -12.45
CA TYR A 67 -0.48 -3.70 -12.82
C TYR A 67 -0.68 -2.42 -13.62
N ARG A 68 -0.12 -1.31 -13.14
CA ARG A 68 -0.05 -0.07 -13.90
C ARG A 68 1.37 0.08 -14.39
N SER A 69 1.55 -0.05 -15.70
CA SER A 69 2.82 0.31 -16.36
C SER A 69 3.04 1.81 -16.17
N GLY A 70 4.25 2.22 -15.81
CA GLY A 70 4.66 3.61 -15.57
C GLY A 70 4.58 4.55 -16.78
N THR A 71 3.84 4.16 -17.82
CA THR A 71 3.81 4.84 -19.11
C THR A 71 2.86 6.02 -19.04
N LEU A 72 3.46 7.21 -18.87
CA LEU A 72 2.87 8.49 -19.22
C LEU A 72 2.32 8.40 -20.66
N ASN A 73 1.00 8.50 -20.82
CA ASN A 73 0.43 9.01 -22.07
C ASN A 73 0.59 10.52 -22.11
#